data_AF-A0A2T2NCE9-F1
#
_entry.id   AF-A0A2T2NCE9-F1
#
_cell.length_a   1.000
_cell.length_b   1.000
_cell.length_c   1.000
_cell.angle_alpha   90.00
_cell.angle_beta   90.00
_cell.angle_gamma   90.00
#
_symmetry.space_group_name_H-M   'P 1'
#
loop_
_entity.id
_entity.type
_entity.pdbx_description
1 polymer ?
#
loop_
_entity_poly.entity_id
_entity_poly.type
_entity_poly.pdbx_seq_one_letter_code
_entity_poly.pdbx_strand_id
1 'polypeptide(L)'
;MRQIITLIINTNSFQLANTNFWGHSDADMVEVGNPGLSLAESRSHFTLWAAMKSPLLIGTPLDTISPNFAAIVLNKLLLAFNQDEVFGEPATPYKWGTNPD
;
A
#
# COMPACT_ATOMS: atom_id res chain seq x y z
N MET A 1 4.29 -12.71 7.62
CA MET A 1 4.29 -11.43 6.87
C MET A 1 3.63 -11.53 5.49
N ARG A 2 4.22 -12.24 4.52
CA ARG A 2 3.69 -12.35 3.13
C ARG A 2 2.20 -12.71 3.03
N GLN A 3 1.77 -13.77 3.72
CA GLN A 3 0.38 -14.24 3.70
C GLN A 3 -0.62 -13.22 4.23
N ILE A 4 -0.22 -12.44 5.25
CA ILE A 4 -1.05 -11.38 5.83
C ILE A 4 -1.23 -10.25 4.81
N ILE A 5 -0.14 -9.81 4.17
CA ILE A 5 -0.20 -8.76 3.13
C ILE A 5 -1.08 -9.18 1.97
N THR A 6 -0.95 -10.42 1.47
CA THR A 6 -1.81 -10.91 0.38
C THR A 6 -3.27 -11.00 0.80
N LEU A 7 -3.56 -11.38 2.05
CA LEU A 7 -4.93 -11.43 2.57
C LEU A 7 -5.54 -10.03 2.68
N ILE A 8 -4.76 -9.05 3.14
CA ILE A 8 -5.19 -7.65 3.25
C ILE A 8 -5.49 -7.09 1.86
N ILE A 9 -4.58 -7.25 0.90
CA ILE A 9 -4.79 -6.80 -0.49
C ILE A 9 -6.05 -7.42 -1.06
N ASN A 10 -6.20 -8.75 -0.94
CA ASN A 10 -7.37 -9.45 -1.43
C ASN A 10 -8.66 -8.93 -0.79
N THR A 11 -8.70 -8.82 0.53
CA THR A 11 -9.90 -8.37 1.27
C THR A 11 -10.25 -6.92 0.93
N ASN A 12 -9.28 -6.02 1.01
CA ASN A 12 -9.52 -4.59 0.81
C ASN A 12 -9.93 -4.29 -0.64
N SER A 13 -9.47 -5.10 -1.60
CA SER A 13 -9.82 -4.94 -3.01
C SER A 13 -11.33 -5.00 -3.29
N PHE A 14 -12.11 -5.68 -2.44
CA PHE A 14 -13.57 -5.73 -2.52
C PHE A 14 -14.27 -4.64 -1.71
N GLN A 15 -13.53 -3.83 -0.94
CA GLN A 15 -14.07 -2.80 -0.04
C GLN A 15 -13.66 -1.38 -0.44
N LEU A 16 -12.95 -1.20 -1.55
CA LEU A 16 -12.43 0.10 -2.01
C LEU A 16 -13.53 1.15 -2.26
N ALA A 17 -14.76 0.72 -2.54
CA ALA A 17 -15.90 1.63 -2.67
C ALA A 17 -16.22 2.43 -1.39
N ASN A 18 -15.70 1.99 -0.23
CA ASN A 18 -15.86 2.67 1.05
C ASN A 18 -14.76 3.72 1.31
N THR A 19 -13.79 3.87 0.40
CA THR A 19 -12.67 4.82 0.55
C THR A 19 -12.93 6.09 -0.26
N ASN A 20 -12.94 7.23 0.41
CA ASN A 20 -12.98 8.56 -0.19
C ASN A 20 -12.43 9.61 0.80
N PHE A 21 -12.50 10.89 0.46
CA PHE A 21 -12.19 11.98 1.38
C PHE A 21 -12.86 11.77 2.75
N TRP A 22 -12.09 12.00 3.81
CA TRP A 22 -12.52 11.88 5.22
C TRP A 22 -12.81 10.45 5.70
N GLY A 23 -12.63 9.42 4.86
CA GLY A 23 -12.86 8.03 5.24
C GLY A 23 -12.06 7.08 4.36
N HIS A 24 -10.97 6.54 4.89
CA HIS A 24 -10.07 5.65 4.17
C HIS A 24 -10.02 4.28 4.83
N SER A 25 -10.13 3.21 4.04
CA SER A 25 -9.89 1.85 4.53
C SER A 25 -8.44 1.74 5.01
N ASP A 26 -8.25 1.32 6.25
CA ASP A 26 -6.93 1.08 6.82
C ASP A 26 -6.47 -0.34 6.49
N ALA A 27 -5.38 -0.45 5.72
CA ALA A 27 -4.75 -1.70 5.37
C ALA A 27 -3.69 -2.14 6.40
N ASP A 28 -3.68 -1.56 7.61
CA ASP A 28 -2.68 -1.77 8.66
C ASP A 28 -1.31 -1.11 8.32
N MET A 29 -0.40 -1.11 9.27
CA MET A 29 0.90 -0.41 9.18
C MET A 29 1.79 -0.90 8.03
N VAL A 30 2.68 -0.02 7.57
CA VAL A 30 3.66 -0.30 6.52
C VAL A 30 4.84 -1.08 7.08
N GLU A 31 5.11 -2.25 6.48
CA GLU A 31 6.13 -3.23 6.88
C GLU A 31 7.42 -3.16 6.03
N VAL A 32 7.58 -2.11 5.22
CA VAL A 32 8.80 -1.90 4.43
C VAL A 32 10.00 -1.71 5.36
N GLY A 33 11.07 -2.48 5.12
CA GLY A 33 12.28 -2.43 5.95
C GLY A 33 12.32 -3.44 7.08
N ASN A 34 11.17 -4.05 7.43
CA ASN A 34 11.10 -5.12 8.41
C ASN A 34 11.49 -6.48 7.81
N PRO A 35 11.96 -7.45 8.63
CA PRO A 35 12.29 -8.78 8.16
C PRO A 35 11.08 -9.50 7.53
N GLY A 36 11.34 -10.29 6.48
CA GLY A 36 10.33 -11.19 5.91
C GLY A 36 9.71 -10.75 4.58
N LEU A 37 10.10 -9.59 4.04
CA LEU A 37 9.81 -9.18 2.66
C LEU A 37 11.10 -8.99 1.89
N SER A 38 11.12 -9.46 0.64
CA SER A 38 12.15 -9.09 -0.34
C SER A 38 11.91 -7.67 -0.83
N LEU A 39 12.91 -7.07 -1.50
CA LEU A 39 12.78 -5.73 -2.08
C LEU A 39 11.59 -5.62 -3.04
N ALA A 40 11.34 -6.65 -3.84
CA ALA A 40 10.21 -6.69 -4.76
C ALA A 40 8.87 -6.74 -4.02
N GLU A 41 8.76 -7.57 -2.98
CA GLU A 41 7.56 -7.66 -2.15
C GLU A 41 7.29 -6.36 -1.39
N SER A 42 8.33 -5.69 -0.87
CA SER A 42 8.20 -4.37 -0.24
C SER A 42 7.73 -3.30 -1.23
N ARG A 43 8.18 -3.34 -2.49
CA ARG A 43 7.67 -2.45 -3.54
C ARG A 43 6.20 -2.69 -3.80
N SER A 44 5.79 -3.94 -3.97
CA SER A 44 4.38 -4.29 -4.19
C SER A 44 3.50 -3.89 -3.00
N HIS A 45 3.93 -4.18 -1.78
CA HIS A 45 3.23 -3.79 -0.55
C HIS A 45 3.00 -2.28 -0.46
N PHE A 46 4.07 -1.47 -0.54
CA PHE A 46 3.92 -0.01 -0.43
C PHE A 46 3.12 0.59 -1.58
N THR A 47 3.35 0.09 -2.81
CA THR A 47 2.61 0.55 -4.00
C THR A 47 1.10 0.31 -3.83
N LEU A 48 0.71 -0.87 -3.37
CA LEU A 48 -0.70 -1.21 -3.19
C LEU A 48 -1.32 -0.45 -2.01
N TRP A 49 -0.60 -0.25 -0.90
CA TRP A 49 -1.10 0.58 0.21
C TRP A 49 -1.37 2.01 -0.25
N ALA A 50 -0.43 2.61 -0.97
CA ALA A 50 -0.58 3.95 -1.52
C ALA A 50 -1.73 4.04 -2.53
N ALA A 51 -1.82 3.07 -3.44
CA ALA A 51 -2.85 3.02 -4.48
C ALA A 51 -4.25 2.76 -3.93
N MET A 52 -4.39 1.95 -2.88
CA MET A 52 -5.64 1.75 -2.15
C MET A 52 -6.02 2.94 -1.26
N LYS A 53 -5.18 3.98 -1.21
CA LYS A 53 -5.32 5.16 -0.34
C LYS A 53 -5.48 4.82 1.15
N SER A 54 -4.77 3.77 1.60
CA SER A 54 -4.61 3.48 3.02
C SER A 54 -3.81 4.58 3.71
N PRO A 55 -4.02 4.82 5.02
CA PRO A 55 -3.02 5.50 5.85
C PRO A 55 -1.64 4.82 5.68
N LEU A 56 -0.59 5.64 5.52
CA LEU A 56 0.79 5.18 5.29
C LEU A 56 1.64 5.38 6.55
N LEU A 57 1.38 4.58 7.58
CA LEU A 57 2.10 4.63 8.85
C LEU A 57 3.34 3.73 8.80
N ILE A 58 4.53 4.31 8.84
CA ILE A 58 5.80 3.56 8.77
C ILE A 58 6.06 2.81 10.09
N GLY A 59 6.10 1.48 10.03
CA GLY A 59 6.30 0.59 11.19
C GLY A 59 7.71 0.02 11.33
N THR A 60 8.74 0.68 10.82
CA THR A 60 10.14 0.20 10.85
C THR A 60 11.06 1.20 11.55
N PRO A 61 12.15 0.77 12.21
CA PRO A 61 13.15 1.69 12.77
C PRO A 61 13.83 2.53 11.67
N LEU A 62 13.64 3.86 11.73
CA LEU A 62 14.10 4.78 10.69
C LEU A 62 15.61 5.05 10.72
N ASP A 63 16.26 4.80 11.85
CA ASP A 63 17.71 4.96 12.05
C ASP A 63 18.52 3.84 11.39
N THR A 64 17.89 2.69 11.14
CA THR A 64 18.54 1.49 10.59
C THR A 64 17.95 1.03 9.26
N ILE A 65 16.94 1.72 8.72
CA ILE A 65 16.36 1.40 7.42
C ILE A 65 17.41 1.53 6.29
N SER A 66 17.50 0.52 5.42
CA SER A 66 18.43 0.59 4.29
C SER A 66 17.99 1.65 3.26
N PRO A 67 18.93 2.26 2.50
CA PRO A 67 18.59 3.23 1.46
C PRO A 67 17.62 2.70 0.40
N ASN A 68 17.70 1.40 0.07
CA ASN A 68 16.81 0.77 -0.90
C ASN A 68 15.36 0.69 -0.41
N PHE A 69 15.15 0.46 0.89
CA PHE A 69 13.82 0.43 1.50
C PHE A 69 13.29 1.85 1.77
N ALA A 70 14.16 2.77 2.20
CA ALA A 70 13.81 4.18 2.34
C ALA A 70 13.33 4.79 1.02
N ALA A 71 13.98 4.46 -0.10
CA ALA A 71 13.57 4.92 -1.42
C ALA A 71 12.15 4.47 -1.83
N ILE A 72 11.66 3.36 -1.28
CA ILE A 72 10.29 2.89 -1.53
C ILE A 72 9.28 3.81 -0.84
N VAL A 73 9.45 4.04 0.47
CA VAL A 73 8.50 4.86 1.26
C VAL A 73 8.57 6.35 0.93
N LEU A 74 9.68 6.80 0.32
CA LEU A 74 9.87 8.18 -0.15
C LEU A 74 9.47 8.40 -1.62
N ASN A 75 8.81 7.43 -2.26
CA ASN A 75 8.42 7.57 -3.66
C ASN A 75 7.39 8.71 -3.85
N LYS A 76 7.85 9.82 -4.44
CA LYS A 76 7.06 11.04 -4.63
C LYS A 76 5.78 10.84 -5.43
N LEU A 77 5.79 9.94 -6.42
CA LEU A 77 4.62 9.71 -7.27
C LEU A 77 3.53 8.93 -6.52
N LEU A 78 3.93 7.94 -5.72
CA LEU A 78 2.99 7.19 -4.89
C LEU A 78 2.41 8.06 -3.77
N LEU A 79 3.25 8.89 -3.15
CA LEU A 79 2.81 9.86 -2.14
C LEU A 79 1.85 10.88 -2.74
N ALA A 80 2.15 11.44 -3.92
CA ALA A 80 1.26 12.38 -4.60
C ALA A 80 -0.09 11.75 -4.96
N PHE A 81 -0.11 10.50 -5.44
CA PHE A 81 -1.36 9.79 -5.71
C PHE A 81 -2.17 9.56 -4.42
N ASN A 82 -1.52 9.12 -3.34
CA ASN A 82 -2.16 8.84 -2.07
C ASN A 82 -2.73 10.11 -1.41
N GLN A 83 -2.05 11.25 -1.58
CA GLN A 83 -2.36 12.56 -1.00
C GLN A 83 -3.08 13.51 -1.98
N ASP A 84 -3.69 12.98 -3.03
CA ASP A 84 -4.37 13.81 -4.03
C ASP A 84 -5.53 14.61 -3.39
N GLU A 85 -5.47 15.94 -3.49
CA GLU A 85 -6.45 16.85 -2.89
C GLU A 85 -7.73 17.00 -3.73
N VAL A 86 -7.73 16.51 -4.97
CA VAL A 86 -8.84 16.64 -5.93
C VAL A 86 -9.60 15.31 -6.08
N PHE A 87 -8.89 14.19 -6.09
CA PHE A 87 -9.46 12.86 -6.20
C PHE A 87 -9.35 12.14 -4.86
N GLY A 88 -10.47 11.88 -4.18
CA GLY A 88 -10.48 11.14 -2.91
C GLY A 88 -10.53 9.61 -3.08
N GLU A 89 -11.01 9.15 -4.23
CA GLU A 89 -11.20 7.73 -4.54
C GLU A 89 -9.85 7.01 -4.75
N PRO A 90 -9.72 5.72 -4.35
CA PRO A 90 -8.51 4.95 -4.56
C PRO A 90 -8.41 4.40 -5.98
N ALA A 91 -7.25 3.86 -6.35
CA ALA A 91 -7.15 3.01 -7.52
C ALA A 91 -7.96 1.72 -7.29
N THR A 92 -8.83 1.37 -8.24
CA THR A 92 -9.63 0.16 -8.19
C THR A 92 -9.20 -0.85 -9.25
N PRO A 93 -9.29 -2.15 -8.96
CA PRO A 93 -8.95 -3.16 -9.93
C PRO A 93 -10.01 -3.25 -11.02
N TYR A 94 -9.57 -3.16 -12.27
CA TYR A 94 -10.44 -3.29 -13.44
C TYR A 94 -10.42 -4.71 -14.04
N LYS A 95 -9.47 -5.56 -13.62
CA LYS A 95 -9.31 -6.95 -14.05
C LYS A 95 -8.45 -7.74 -13.04
N TRP A 96 -8.85 -8.96 -12.69
CA TRP A 96 -8.06 -9.88 -11.84
C TRP A 96 -6.89 -10.54 -12.54
N GLY A 97 -7.01 -10.77 -13.84
CA GLY A 97 -5.94 -11.39 -14.63
C GLY A 97 -5.99 -12.90 -14.54
N THR A 98 -5.41 -13.50 -13.50
CA THR A 98 -5.24 -14.96 -13.42
C THR A 98 -6.53 -15.70 -13.06
N ASN A 99 -7.38 -15.10 -12.22
CA ASN A 99 -8.64 -15.71 -11.83
C ASN A 99 -9.70 -15.51 -12.94
N PRO A 100 -10.65 -16.45 -13.11
CA PRO A 100 -11.82 -16.23 -13.96
C PRO A 100 -12.59 -14.98 -13.52
N ASP A 101 -13.15 -14.27 -14.49
CA ASP A 101 -14.04 -13.13 -14.27
C ASP A 101 -15.40 -13.57 -13.69
#